data_AF-Q760J1-F1
#
_entry.id   AF-Q760J1-F1
#
_cell.length_a   1.000
_cell.length_b   1.000
_cell.length_c   1.000
_cell.angle_alpha   90.00
_cell.angle_beta   90.00
_cell.angle_gamma   90.00
#
_symmetry.space_group_name_H-M   'P 1'
#
loop_
_entity.id
_entity.type
_entity.pdbx_description
1 polymer ?
#
loop_
_entity_poly.entity_id
_entity_poly.type
_entity_poly.pdbx_seq_one_letter_code
_entity_poly.pdbx_strand_id
1 'polypeptide(L)'
;WRKDSALNDKGQNGEDLTGGYYDAGDYVKFLFPMAYTATTIAWGIIDQEAGYNSASALADARKALKWATDFIIKAHVSQNVLYVQVGNGDVDHAYWGRPEDMTMDRPAYKIDTSHPGSDVAGEAAAALAAASIVFKSSDSNYANTLLTHAKQLFDFANNYRGKYSDSVPAAQSFYSSGDYKDELVWAAVWLYRATNDNTYLTKAEQLYSDFGLGNWNGGFTWDQKISGLQILLAKATSKQAYKDKAQGYCGYITTSQQKTPKGLVYIDQWGSLRMAANAAFICAQAADLGINAASYRAFAKKQIDYILGDAGRSYVIGYGNNPPTHPHHRSSSCP
;
A
#
# COMPACT_ATOMS: atom_id res chain seq x y z
N TRP A 1 -12.04 17.17 14.75
CA TRP A 1 -12.94 16.38 15.62
C TRP A 1 -12.22 15.18 16.23
N ARG A 2 -11.30 14.52 15.51
CA ARG A 2 -10.36 13.52 16.08
C ARG A 2 -9.57 14.04 17.29
N LYS A 3 -9.20 13.13 18.21
CA LYS A 3 -8.42 13.35 19.43
C LYS A 3 -7.31 12.30 19.57
N ASP A 4 -6.45 12.50 20.57
CA ASP A 4 -5.42 11.54 20.95
C ASP A 4 -6.07 10.22 21.42
N SER A 5 -5.61 9.09 20.89
CA SER A 5 -6.21 7.78 21.13
C SER A 5 -5.18 6.67 21.04
N ALA A 6 -5.50 5.49 21.59
CA ALA A 6 -4.62 4.32 21.60
C ALA A 6 -3.19 4.62 22.10
N LEU A 7 -3.09 5.51 23.11
CA LEU A 7 -1.82 5.99 23.67
C LEU A 7 -1.04 4.92 24.44
N ASN A 8 -1.65 3.75 24.65
CA ASN A 8 -1.06 2.61 25.34
C ASN A 8 -0.66 1.48 24.37
N ASP A 9 -0.75 1.70 23.05
CA ASP A 9 -0.28 0.74 22.05
C ASP A 9 1.21 0.47 22.27
N LYS A 10 1.55 -0.78 22.62
CA LYS A 10 2.91 -1.19 22.95
C LYS A 10 3.20 -2.63 22.53
N GLY A 11 4.47 -2.91 22.26
CA GLY A 11 4.96 -4.25 22.00
C GLY A 11 4.96 -5.14 23.25
N GLN A 12 5.26 -6.41 23.03
CA GLN A 12 5.29 -7.45 24.07
C GLN A 12 6.34 -7.18 25.16
N ASN A 13 7.37 -6.36 24.89
CA ASN A 13 8.37 -5.94 25.86
C ASN A 13 8.27 -4.45 26.22
N GLY A 14 7.14 -3.80 25.91
CA GLY A 14 6.92 -2.39 26.20
C GLY A 14 7.47 -1.41 25.16
N GLU A 15 7.85 -1.88 23.97
CA GLU A 15 8.23 -1.02 22.85
C GLU A 15 7.08 -0.07 22.49
N ASP A 16 7.36 1.22 22.25
CA ASP A 16 6.31 2.17 21.87
C ASP A 16 5.78 1.85 20.47
N LEU A 17 4.49 1.53 20.38
CA LEU A 17 3.79 1.29 19.12
C LEU A 17 2.69 2.32 18.86
N THR A 18 2.68 3.47 19.54
CA THR A 18 1.72 4.55 19.28
C THR A 18 1.92 5.20 17.91
N GLY A 19 0.83 5.76 17.35
CA GLY A 19 0.81 6.36 16.01
C GLY A 19 0.29 5.41 14.93
N GLY A 20 0.64 5.68 13.67
CA GLY A 20 0.14 4.92 12.53
C GLY A 20 -1.33 5.18 12.21
N TYR A 21 -1.85 4.50 11.20
CA TYR A 21 -3.24 4.63 10.78
C TYR A 21 -4.11 3.50 11.33
N TYR A 22 -5.33 3.81 11.74
CA TYR A 22 -6.39 2.81 11.81
C TYR A 22 -6.76 2.38 10.38
N ASP A 23 -7.10 1.11 10.21
CA ASP A 23 -7.24 0.51 8.88
C ASP A 23 -8.44 1.03 8.08
N ALA A 24 -9.65 0.95 8.67
CA ALA A 24 -10.88 1.30 7.97
C ALA A 24 -11.82 2.10 8.88
N GLY A 25 -12.99 1.54 9.19
CA GLY A 25 -13.94 2.09 10.14
C GLY A 25 -13.72 1.64 11.58
N ASP A 26 -12.71 0.81 11.80
CA ASP A 26 -12.27 0.18 13.05
C ASP A 26 -11.03 0.88 13.63
N TYR A 27 -10.49 0.32 14.70
CA TYR A 27 -9.30 0.85 15.38
C TYR A 27 -8.14 -0.16 15.45
N VAL A 28 -8.21 -1.24 14.68
CA VAL A 28 -7.07 -2.12 14.46
C VAL A 28 -6.06 -1.41 13.57
N LYS A 29 -4.78 -1.64 13.86
CA LYS A 29 -3.66 -1.20 13.01
C LYS A 29 -3.12 -2.41 12.27
N PHE A 30 -3.66 -2.70 11.09
CA PHE A 30 -3.15 -3.75 10.21
C PHE A 30 -1.99 -3.19 9.37
N LEU A 31 -0.77 -3.69 9.61
CA LEU A 31 0.41 -3.13 8.95
C LEU A 31 0.43 -3.42 7.45
N PHE A 32 -0.04 -4.59 7.00
CA PHE A 32 0.05 -4.96 5.58
C PHE A 32 -0.67 -3.98 4.64
N PRO A 33 -1.98 -3.68 4.82
CA PRO A 33 -2.64 -2.64 4.03
C PRO A 33 -2.13 -1.22 4.33
N MET A 34 -1.63 -0.93 5.54
CA MET A 34 -1.04 0.37 5.87
C MET A 34 0.26 0.63 5.11
N ALA A 35 1.13 -0.39 5.01
CA ALA A 35 2.37 -0.32 4.27
C ALA A 35 2.11 -0.17 2.76
N TYR A 36 1.18 -0.95 2.21
CA TYR A 36 0.71 -0.78 0.83
C TYR A 36 0.22 0.66 0.55
N THR A 37 -0.56 1.22 1.47
CA THR A 37 -1.04 2.59 1.40
C THR A 37 0.12 3.58 1.36
N ALA A 38 1.10 3.42 2.25
CA ALA A 38 2.30 4.26 2.29
C ALA A 38 3.13 4.16 1.01
N THR A 39 3.37 2.95 0.49
CA THR A 39 4.09 2.75 -0.78
C THR A 39 3.37 3.43 -1.94
N THR A 40 2.04 3.31 -2.01
CA THR A 40 1.24 3.90 -3.10
C THR A 40 1.21 5.44 -3.03
N ILE A 41 1.08 6.03 -1.83
CA ILE A 41 1.20 7.48 -1.63
C ILE A 41 2.59 7.96 -2.05
N ALA A 42 3.66 7.28 -1.58
CA ALA A 42 5.03 7.63 -1.94
C ALA A 42 5.24 7.55 -3.46
N TRP A 43 4.76 6.49 -4.11
CA TRP A 43 4.84 6.34 -5.57
C TRP A 43 4.16 7.50 -6.29
N GLY A 44 2.94 7.88 -5.87
CA GLY A 44 2.24 9.03 -6.40
C GLY A 44 3.02 10.33 -6.22
N ILE A 45 3.61 10.57 -5.05
CA ILE A 45 4.43 11.77 -4.80
C ILE A 45 5.65 11.80 -5.72
N ILE A 46 6.37 10.69 -5.84
CA ILE A 46 7.62 10.62 -6.64
C ILE A 46 7.33 10.90 -8.12
N ASP A 47 6.31 10.24 -8.68
CA ASP A 47 6.06 10.30 -10.12
C ASP A 47 5.15 11.46 -10.54
N GLN A 48 4.38 12.02 -9.61
CA GLN A 48 3.41 13.09 -9.87
C GLN A 48 3.57 14.28 -8.92
N GLU A 49 4.80 14.59 -8.47
CA GLU A 49 5.09 15.69 -7.53
C GLU A 49 4.51 17.03 -8.01
N ALA A 50 4.56 17.29 -9.32
CA ALA A 50 3.98 18.47 -9.94
C ALA A 50 2.47 18.62 -9.67
N GLY A 51 1.73 17.51 -9.59
CA GLY A 51 0.31 17.51 -9.22
C GLY A 51 0.11 17.96 -7.77
N TYR A 52 0.90 17.43 -6.84
CA TYR A 52 0.87 17.84 -5.43
C TYR A 52 1.26 19.31 -5.23
N ASN A 53 2.26 19.79 -5.96
CA ASN A 53 2.67 21.20 -5.93
C ASN A 53 1.57 22.11 -6.49
N SER A 54 0.95 21.72 -7.62
CA SER A 54 -0.15 22.48 -8.23
C SER A 54 -1.37 22.56 -7.31
N ALA A 55 -1.60 21.52 -6.51
CA ALA A 55 -2.65 21.48 -5.49
C ALA A 55 -2.25 22.13 -4.16
N SER A 56 -1.01 22.66 -4.03
CA SER A 56 -0.44 23.16 -2.77
C SER A 56 -0.51 22.14 -1.61
N ALA A 57 -0.42 20.85 -1.94
CA ALA A 57 -0.66 19.74 -1.01
C ALA A 57 0.60 18.89 -0.74
N LEU A 58 1.76 19.22 -1.32
CA LEU A 58 2.98 18.41 -1.17
C LEU A 58 3.42 18.26 0.29
N ALA A 59 3.35 19.34 1.07
CA ALA A 59 3.72 19.31 2.48
C ALA A 59 2.80 18.35 3.29
N ASP A 60 1.50 18.37 3.00
CA ASP A 60 0.54 17.52 3.70
C ASP A 60 0.61 16.07 3.23
N ALA A 61 0.87 15.83 1.94
CA ALA A 61 1.14 14.49 1.42
C ALA A 61 2.39 13.86 2.06
N ARG A 62 3.45 14.65 2.26
CA ARG A 62 4.63 14.21 3.03
C ARG A 62 4.29 13.89 4.48
N LYS A 63 3.47 14.71 5.16
CA LYS A 63 3.02 14.38 6.53
C LYS A 63 2.21 13.09 6.56
N ALA A 64 1.31 12.87 5.61
CA ALA A 64 0.51 11.66 5.52
C ALA A 64 1.39 10.41 5.35
N LEU A 65 2.38 10.48 4.46
CA LEU A 65 3.36 9.42 4.29
C LEU A 65 4.19 9.20 5.57
N LYS A 66 4.69 10.28 6.17
CA LYS A 66 5.51 10.22 7.39
C LYS A 66 4.77 9.58 8.56
N TRP A 67 3.46 9.81 8.68
CA TRP A 67 2.62 9.24 9.73
C TRP A 67 2.62 7.71 9.71
N ALA A 68 2.58 7.11 8.51
CA ALA A 68 2.71 5.68 8.35
C ALA A 68 4.16 5.22 8.61
N THR A 69 5.15 5.87 8.00
CA THR A 69 6.54 5.40 8.10
C THR A 69 7.15 5.57 9.50
N ASP A 70 6.74 6.57 10.27
CA ASP A 70 7.11 6.68 11.69
C ASP A 70 6.61 5.48 12.50
N PHE A 71 5.40 4.99 12.22
CA PHE A 71 4.88 3.77 12.85
C PHE A 71 5.65 2.52 12.39
N ILE A 72 5.96 2.39 11.10
CA ILE A 72 6.76 1.25 10.59
C ILE A 72 8.14 1.21 11.26
N ILE A 73 8.80 2.37 11.44
CA ILE A 73 10.08 2.47 12.14
C ILE A 73 9.95 1.96 13.58
N LYS A 74 8.92 2.43 14.32
CA LYS A 74 8.64 1.97 15.69
C LYS A 74 8.36 0.46 15.76
N ALA A 75 7.61 -0.05 14.79
CA ALA A 75 7.25 -1.46 14.72
C ALA A 75 8.43 -2.38 14.38
N HIS A 76 9.44 -1.88 13.67
CA HIS A 76 10.68 -2.60 13.35
C HIS A 76 11.69 -2.46 14.49
N VAL A 77 11.48 -3.26 15.55
CA VAL A 77 12.20 -3.13 16.83
C VAL A 77 13.58 -3.80 16.84
N SER A 78 13.84 -4.68 15.88
CA SER A 78 15.14 -5.34 15.65
C SER A 78 15.21 -5.80 14.19
N GLN A 79 16.41 -6.05 13.67
CA GLN A 79 16.66 -6.37 12.26
C GLN A 79 15.75 -7.45 11.66
N ASN A 80 15.32 -8.43 12.47
CA ASN A 80 14.44 -9.51 12.07
C ASN A 80 13.20 -9.63 12.98
N VAL A 81 12.69 -8.50 13.51
CA VAL A 81 11.47 -8.46 14.32
C VAL A 81 10.63 -7.25 13.91
N LEU A 82 9.41 -7.51 13.45
CA LEU A 82 8.46 -6.48 13.00
C LEU A 82 7.10 -6.72 13.64
N TYR A 83 6.57 -5.73 14.36
CA TYR A 83 5.17 -5.72 14.78
C TYR A 83 4.26 -5.40 13.59
N VAL A 84 3.29 -6.28 13.33
CA VAL A 84 2.46 -6.23 12.11
C VAL A 84 0.99 -5.94 12.40
N GLN A 85 0.60 -6.00 13.67
CA GLN A 85 -0.76 -5.71 14.09
C GLN A 85 -0.80 -5.19 15.53
N VAL A 86 -1.62 -4.17 15.77
CA VAL A 86 -2.01 -3.74 17.13
C VAL A 86 -3.53 -3.66 17.23
N GLY A 87 -4.09 -4.36 18.21
CA GLY A 87 -5.52 -4.62 18.35
C GLY A 87 -5.91 -6.00 17.82
N ASN A 88 -6.82 -6.68 18.52
CA ASN A 88 -7.43 -7.91 18.04
C ASN A 88 -8.70 -7.56 17.26
N GLY A 89 -8.88 -8.11 16.06
CA GLY A 89 -9.99 -7.76 15.18
C GLY A 89 -11.36 -7.98 15.82
N ASP A 90 -11.61 -9.14 16.43
CA ASP A 90 -12.92 -9.44 17.02
C ASP A 90 -13.25 -8.51 18.20
N VAL A 91 -12.28 -8.28 19.08
CA VAL A 91 -12.46 -7.43 20.27
C VAL A 91 -12.64 -5.96 19.88
N ASP A 92 -11.84 -5.47 18.94
CA ASP A 92 -11.95 -4.12 18.40
C ASP A 92 -13.30 -3.93 17.68
N HIS A 93 -13.71 -4.94 16.89
CA HIS A 93 -14.90 -4.84 16.06
C HIS A 93 -16.20 -4.94 16.86
N ALA A 94 -16.16 -5.59 18.04
CA ALA A 94 -17.26 -5.62 19.00
C ALA A 94 -17.54 -4.24 19.65
N TYR A 95 -16.60 -3.30 19.58
CA TYR A 95 -16.77 -1.94 20.08
C TYR A 95 -17.29 -1.00 18.99
N TRP A 96 -18.16 -0.05 19.36
CA TRP A 96 -18.56 1.07 18.50
C TRP A 96 -18.62 2.36 19.31
N GLY A 97 -17.70 3.28 19.06
CA GLY A 97 -17.59 4.54 19.78
C GLY A 97 -16.37 5.33 19.31
N ARG A 98 -15.88 6.29 20.11
CA ARG A 98 -14.70 7.09 19.77
C ARG A 98 -13.41 6.33 20.08
N PRO A 99 -12.32 6.51 19.32
CA PRO A 99 -11.09 5.77 19.59
C PRO A 99 -10.43 6.14 20.93
N GLU A 100 -10.62 7.37 21.41
CA GLU A 100 -10.15 7.83 22.73
C GLU A 100 -10.88 7.17 23.91
N ASP A 101 -12.05 6.55 23.66
CA ASP A 101 -12.87 5.89 24.68
C ASP A 101 -12.69 4.35 24.68
N MET A 102 -11.73 3.82 23.91
CA MET A 102 -11.38 2.40 23.92
C MET A 102 -10.81 1.98 25.29
N THR A 103 -11.41 0.96 25.90
CA THR A 103 -10.96 0.40 27.19
C THR A 103 -10.54 -1.07 27.11
N MET A 104 -10.76 -1.72 25.97
CA MET A 104 -10.38 -3.11 25.76
C MET A 104 -8.86 -3.26 25.61
N ASP A 105 -8.35 -4.47 25.85
CA ASP A 105 -6.97 -4.80 25.54
C ASP A 105 -6.68 -4.70 24.04
N ARG A 106 -5.53 -4.10 23.70
CA ARG A 106 -5.06 -3.93 22.32
C ARG A 106 -3.74 -4.69 22.12
N PRO A 107 -3.79 -6.02 21.96
CA PRO A 107 -2.58 -6.84 21.86
C PRO A 107 -1.75 -6.48 20.62
N ALA A 108 -0.43 -6.58 20.75
CA ALA A 108 0.51 -6.40 19.65
C ALA A 108 1.05 -7.75 19.16
N TYR A 109 0.99 -7.96 17.84
CA TYR A 109 1.43 -9.17 17.17
C TYR A 109 2.63 -8.86 16.27
N LYS A 110 3.59 -9.77 16.22
CA LYS A 110 4.83 -9.60 15.48
C LYS A 110 5.15 -10.82 14.64
N ILE A 111 5.97 -10.60 13.62
CA ILE A 111 6.72 -11.64 12.91
C ILE A 111 8.18 -11.59 13.34
N ASP A 112 8.83 -12.75 13.26
CA ASP A 112 10.25 -12.92 13.57
C ASP A 112 10.85 -14.08 12.75
N THR A 113 12.08 -14.48 13.05
CA THR A 113 12.78 -15.55 12.31
C THR A 113 12.10 -16.93 12.44
N SER A 114 11.32 -17.16 13.49
CA SER A 114 10.56 -18.40 13.71
C SER A 114 9.11 -18.33 13.20
N HIS A 115 8.57 -17.11 13.11
CA HIS A 115 7.24 -16.82 12.60
C HIS A 115 7.37 -15.78 11.47
N PRO A 116 7.81 -16.19 10.26
CA PRO A 116 8.13 -15.26 9.17
C PRO A 116 6.90 -14.58 8.55
N GLY A 117 7.14 -13.48 7.84
CA GLY A 117 6.11 -12.77 7.06
C GLY A 117 6.74 -11.92 5.96
N SER A 118 7.15 -12.59 4.88
CA SER A 118 7.86 -11.97 3.74
C SER A 118 7.02 -10.95 2.99
N ASP A 119 5.71 -11.15 2.98
CA ASP A 119 4.71 -10.26 2.41
C ASP A 119 4.69 -8.90 3.13
N VAL A 120 4.30 -8.87 4.41
CA VAL A 120 4.19 -7.62 5.18
C VAL A 120 5.55 -6.97 5.43
N ALA A 121 6.62 -7.75 5.64
CA ALA A 121 7.98 -7.20 5.75
C ALA A 121 8.46 -6.64 4.40
N GLY A 122 8.13 -7.29 3.29
CA GLY A 122 8.41 -6.82 1.93
C GLY A 122 7.69 -5.52 1.61
N GLU A 123 6.38 -5.43 1.86
CA GLU A 123 5.62 -4.20 1.63
C GLU A 123 6.07 -3.07 2.57
N ALA A 124 6.41 -3.37 3.83
CA ALA A 124 7.01 -2.38 4.74
C ALA A 124 8.38 -1.89 4.23
N ALA A 125 9.22 -2.77 3.70
CA ALA A 125 10.48 -2.40 3.06
C ALA A 125 10.25 -1.52 1.81
N ALA A 126 9.27 -1.87 0.97
CA ALA A 126 8.88 -1.08 -0.20
C ALA A 126 8.41 0.33 0.19
N ALA A 127 7.56 0.43 1.22
CA ALA A 127 7.05 1.70 1.74
C ALA A 127 8.17 2.62 2.21
N LEU A 128 9.09 2.08 3.01
CA LEU A 128 10.22 2.83 3.55
C LEU A 128 11.24 3.21 2.46
N ALA A 129 11.52 2.31 1.50
CA ALA A 129 12.38 2.61 0.37
C ALA A 129 11.79 3.73 -0.51
N ALA A 130 10.50 3.64 -0.87
CA ALA A 130 9.80 4.67 -1.62
C ALA A 130 9.79 6.01 -0.85
N ALA A 131 9.48 5.99 0.45
CA ALA A 131 9.50 7.19 1.28
C ALA A 131 10.89 7.83 1.37
N SER A 132 11.97 7.03 1.41
CA SER A 132 13.33 7.57 1.42
C SER A 132 13.62 8.43 0.20
N ILE A 133 13.02 8.12 -0.97
CA ILE A 133 13.12 8.94 -2.18
C ILE A 133 12.38 10.27 -1.98
N VAL A 134 11.15 10.22 -1.46
CA VAL A 134 10.31 11.41 -1.20
C VAL A 134 10.99 12.41 -0.27
N PHE A 135 11.67 11.92 0.77
CA PHE A 135 12.30 12.76 1.79
C PHE A 135 13.75 13.13 1.46
N LYS A 136 14.40 12.50 0.48
CA LYS A 136 15.84 12.66 0.19
C LYS A 136 16.33 14.10 0.17
N SER A 137 15.57 15.01 -0.45
CA SER A 137 15.92 16.43 -0.58
C SER A 137 15.40 17.32 0.55
N SER A 138 14.34 16.90 1.26
CA SER A 138 13.68 17.72 2.28
C SER A 138 14.08 17.37 3.72
N ASP A 139 14.47 16.12 3.96
CA ASP A 139 14.97 15.60 5.23
C ASP A 139 15.86 14.37 4.96
N SER A 140 17.14 14.61 4.67
CA SER A 140 18.10 13.55 4.31
C SER A 140 18.41 12.61 5.48
N ASN A 141 18.35 13.09 6.73
CA ASN A 141 18.57 12.27 7.92
C ASN A 141 17.42 11.27 8.11
N TYR A 142 16.18 11.73 7.94
CA TYR A 142 15.03 10.83 7.95
C TYR A 142 15.06 9.86 6.77
N ALA A 143 15.41 10.33 5.56
CA ALA A 143 15.58 9.46 4.39
C ALA A 143 16.60 8.34 4.62
N ASN A 144 17.74 8.64 5.25
CA ASN A 144 18.74 7.62 5.61
C ASN A 144 18.21 6.63 6.65
N THR A 145 17.45 7.10 7.63
CA THR A 145 16.80 6.24 8.64
C THR A 145 15.82 5.28 7.96
N LEU A 146 14.93 5.81 7.12
CA LEU A 146 13.98 5.01 6.33
C LEU A 146 14.70 3.94 5.51
N LEU A 147 15.78 4.31 4.81
CA LEU A 147 16.51 3.39 3.96
C LEU A 147 17.22 2.28 4.75
N THR A 148 17.75 2.57 5.94
CA THR A 148 18.31 1.54 6.83
C THR A 148 17.27 0.50 7.22
N HIS A 149 16.09 0.95 7.68
CA HIS A 149 15.00 0.03 8.03
C HIS A 149 14.51 -0.75 6.79
N ALA A 150 14.40 -0.10 5.63
CA ALA A 150 13.97 -0.74 4.39
C ALA A 150 14.89 -1.91 3.98
N LYS A 151 16.21 -1.70 4.04
CA LYS A 151 17.19 -2.74 3.70
C LYS A 151 17.12 -3.93 4.66
N GLN A 152 17.06 -3.66 5.97
CA GLN A 152 16.95 -4.70 6.99
C GLN A 152 15.65 -5.50 6.86
N LEU A 153 14.51 -4.84 6.65
CA LEU A 153 13.22 -5.52 6.46
C LEU A 153 13.18 -6.35 5.17
N PHE A 154 13.81 -5.89 4.10
CA PHE A 154 13.94 -6.70 2.89
C PHE A 154 14.82 -7.93 3.12
N ASP A 155 15.95 -7.78 3.81
CA ASP A 155 16.81 -8.91 4.15
C ASP A 155 16.06 -9.92 5.03
N PHE A 156 15.31 -9.43 6.03
CA PHE A 156 14.45 -10.26 6.86
C PHE A 156 13.40 -11.01 6.02
N ALA A 157 12.63 -10.29 5.20
CA ALA A 157 11.62 -10.86 4.32
C ALA A 157 12.21 -11.90 3.37
N ASN A 158 13.36 -11.60 2.75
CA ASN A 158 13.96 -12.47 1.76
C ASN A 158 14.65 -13.70 2.38
N ASN A 159 15.16 -13.63 3.60
CA ASN A 159 15.89 -14.73 4.24
C ASN A 159 14.97 -15.65 5.05
N TYR A 160 13.85 -15.14 5.56
CA TYR A 160 12.87 -15.88 6.36
C TYR A 160 11.52 -15.88 5.67
N ARG A 161 11.31 -16.88 4.81
CA ARG A 161 10.16 -16.94 3.90
C ARG A 161 8.93 -17.54 4.57
N GLY A 162 7.82 -16.83 4.48
CA GLY A 162 6.49 -17.27 4.88
C GLY A 162 5.46 -16.17 4.65
N LYS A 163 4.19 -16.52 4.80
CA LYS A 163 3.09 -15.55 4.81
C LYS A 163 2.90 -15.03 6.23
N TYR A 164 2.75 -13.72 6.42
CA TYR A 164 2.60 -13.20 7.78
C TYR A 164 1.31 -13.67 8.44
N SER A 165 0.26 -13.92 7.67
CA SER A 165 -1.03 -14.37 8.20
C SER A 165 -0.97 -15.81 8.74
N ASP A 166 0.01 -16.61 8.34
CA ASP A 166 0.26 -17.92 8.96
C ASP A 166 0.92 -17.76 10.33
N SER A 167 1.79 -16.75 10.47
CA SER A 167 2.50 -16.38 11.70
C SER A 167 1.63 -15.60 12.69
N VAL A 168 0.69 -14.79 12.18
CA VAL A 168 -0.27 -14.00 12.94
C VAL A 168 -1.69 -14.38 12.52
N PRO A 169 -2.23 -15.50 13.04
CA PRO A 169 -3.58 -15.95 12.71
C PRO A 169 -4.68 -14.91 12.98
N ALA A 170 -4.45 -13.98 13.91
CA ALA A 170 -5.34 -12.86 14.21
C ALA A 170 -5.62 -11.93 13.00
N ALA A 171 -4.84 -12.03 11.93
CA ALA A 171 -5.05 -11.28 10.69
C ALA A 171 -5.78 -12.09 9.60
N GLN A 172 -5.91 -13.42 9.72
CA GLN A 172 -6.40 -14.29 8.64
C GLN A 172 -7.82 -13.96 8.19
N SER A 173 -8.71 -13.62 9.13
CA SER A 173 -10.10 -13.26 8.81
C SER A 173 -10.27 -11.84 8.25
N PHE A 174 -9.18 -11.06 8.15
CA PHE A 174 -9.21 -9.65 7.75
C PHE A 174 -8.34 -9.40 6.52
N TYR A 175 -7.02 -9.62 6.66
CA TYR A 175 -6.01 -9.34 5.64
C TYR A 175 -5.08 -10.55 5.44
N SER A 176 -5.65 -11.74 5.19
CA SER A 176 -4.86 -12.92 4.84
C SER A 176 -4.05 -12.69 3.56
N SER A 177 -2.79 -13.12 3.55
CA SER A 177 -1.96 -13.04 2.33
C SER A 177 -2.30 -14.13 1.32
N GLY A 178 -2.50 -13.72 0.07
CA GLY A 178 -2.66 -14.60 -1.08
C GLY A 178 -1.38 -15.35 -1.43
N ASP A 179 -0.28 -14.64 -1.65
CA ASP A 179 1.09 -15.14 -1.80
C ASP A 179 2.07 -14.00 -1.44
N TYR A 180 3.31 -14.31 -1.06
CA TYR A 180 4.31 -13.31 -0.65
C TYR A 180 5.36 -13.02 -1.74
N LYS A 181 5.38 -13.82 -2.81
CA LYS A 181 6.47 -13.81 -3.80
C LYS A 181 6.57 -12.50 -4.58
N ASP A 182 5.44 -11.90 -4.89
CA ASP A 182 5.36 -10.61 -5.57
C ASP A 182 5.83 -9.46 -4.67
N GLU A 183 5.61 -9.55 -3.36
CA GLU A 183 6.14 -8.57 -2.39
C GLU A 183 7.67 -8.52 -2.35
N LEU A 184 8.32 -9.68 -2.49
CA LEU A 184 9.79 -9.72 -2.53
C LEU A 184 10.36 -9.04 -3.78
N VAL A 185 9.71 -9.22 -4.93
CA VAL A 185 10.11 -8.54 -6.17
C VAL A 185 9.79 -7.05 -6.10
N TRP A 186 8.63 -6.70 -5.53
CA TRP A 186 8.18 -5.33 -5.30
C TRP A 186 9.15 -4.55 -4.40
N ALA A 187 9.51 -5.10 -3.24
CA ALA A 187 10.48 -4.52 -2.33
C ALA A 187 11.86 -4.35 -2.97
N ALA A 188 12.34 -5.36 -3.68
CA ALA A 188 13.63 -5.31 -4.36
C ALA A 188 13.68 -4.20 -5.43
N VAL A 189 12.63 -4.04 -6.26
CA VAL A 189 12.63 -2.98 -7.28
C VAL A 189 12.52 -1.58 -6.66
N TRP A 190 11.83 -1.42 -5.52
CA TRP A 190 11.83 -0.16 -4.77
C TRP A 190 13.18 0.16 -4.14
N LEU A 191 13.85 -0.84 -3.56
CA LEU A 191 15.20 -0.66 -3.02
C LEU A 191 16.20 -0.29 -4.10
N TYR A 192 16.13 -0.92 -5.28
CA TYR A 192 16.90 -0.49 -6.44
C TYR A 192 16.64 0.98 -6.76
N ARG A 193 15.36 1.36 -6.87
CA ARG A 193 14.97 2.74 -7.19
C ARG A 193 15.47 3.76 -6.16
N ALA A 194 15.52 3.39 -4.88
CA ALA A 194 15.98 4.25 -3.79
C ALA A 194 17.51 4.37 -3.70
N THR A 195 18.23 3.31 -4.05
CA THR A 195 19.68 3.18 -3.82
C THR A 195 20.53 3.33 -5.07
N ASN A 196 19.96 3.05 -6.24
CA ASN A 196 20.68 2.80 -7.49
C ASN A 196 21.70 1.65 -7.39
N ASP A 197 21.52 0.74 -6.43
CA ASP A 197 22.37 -0.44 -6.25
C ASP A 197 21.84 -1.60 -7.10
N ASN A 198 22.62 -1.98 -8.12
CA ASN A 198 22.25 -3.02 -9.08
C ASN A 198 22.01 -4.39 -8.44
N THR A 199 22.53 -4.65 -7.23
CA THR A 199 22.26 -5.92 -6.53
C THR A 199 20.77 -6.14 -6.29
N TYR A 200 20.01 -5.08 -5.98
CA TYR A 200 18.56 -5.16 -5.81
C TYR A 200 17.83 -5.35 -7.14
N LEU A 201 18.28 -4.73 -8.23
CA LEU A 201 17.66 -4.95 -9.55
C LEU A 201 17.89 -6.37 -10.04
N THR A 202 19.12 -6.87 -9.94
CA THR A 202 19.44 -8.27 -10.26
C THR A 202 18.62 -9.23 -9.41
N LYS A 203 18.46 -8.95 -8.11
CA LYS A 203 17.62 -9.75 -7.22
C LYS A 203 16.14 -9.71 -7.63
N ALA A 204 15.60 -8.54 -7.98
CA ALA A 204 14.22 -8.38 -8.42
C ALA A 204 13.95 -9.20 -9.70
N GLU A 205 14.82 -9.12 -10.70
CA GLU A 205 14.66 -9.89 -11.95
C GLU A 205 14.84 -11.40 -11.73
N GLN A 206 15.78 -11.79 -10.87
CA GLN A 206 15.97 -13.19 -10.47
C GLN A 206 14.69 -13.74 -9.82
N LEU A 207 14.19 -13.10 -8.77
CA LEU A 207 12.98 -13.54 -8.06
C LEU A 207 11.75 -13.52 -8.96
N TYR A 208 11.61 -12.52 -9.84
CA TYR A 208 10.54 -12.46 -10.83
C TYR A 208 10.52 -13.71 -11.73
N SER A 209 11.70 -14.14 -12.18
CA SER A 209 11.88 -15.34 -12.99
C SER A 209 11.64 -16.62 -12.18
N ASP A 210 12.30 -16.76 -11.03
CA ASP A 210 12.25 -17.95 -10.17
C ASP A 210 10.82 -18.25 -9.69
N PHE A 211 10.03 -17.21 -9.41
CA PHE A 211 8.62 -17.34 -9.02
C PHE A 211 7.65 -17.42 -10.19
N GLY A 212 8.13 -17.24 -11.42
CA GLY A 212 7.30 -17.27 -12.63
C GLY A 212 6.25 -16.15 -12.66
N LEU A 213 6.54 -14.98 -12.07
CA LEU A 213 5.56 -13.88 -11.96
C LEU A 213 5.12 -13.32 -13.33
N GLY A 214 5.89 -13.59 -14.38
CA GLY A 214 5.47 -13.30 -15.76
C GLY A 214 4.23 -14.07 -16.21
N ASN A 215 3.88 -15.18 -15.55
CA ASN A 215 2.70 -15.99 -15.87
C ASN A 215 1.51 -15.69 -14.95
N TRP A 216 1.68 -14.83 -13.95
CA TRP A 216 0.61 -14.49 -13.03
C TRP A 216 -0.34 -13.48 -13.68
N ASN A 217 -1.61 -13.54 -13.28
CA ASN A 217 -2.59 -12.55 -13.69
C ASN A 217 -2.21 -11.17 -13.13
N GLY A 218 -2.40 -10.13 -13.95
CA GLY A 218 -2.19 -8.76 -13.52
C GLY A 218 -3.20 -8.33 -12.44
N GLY A 219 -2.77 -7.39 -11.60
CA GLY A 219 -3.52 -6.90 -10.46
C GLY A 219 -2.67 -5.92 -9.66
N PHE A 220 -3.32 -4.99 -8.98
CA PHE A 220 -2.69 -4.07 -8.04
C PHE A 220 -3.64 -3.76 -6.88
N THR A 221 -3.38 -4.35 -5.72
CA THR A 221 -4.17 -4.24 -4.49
C THR A 221 -3.22 -4.30 -3.29
N TRP A 222 -3.73 -4.24 -2.05
CA TRP A 222 -2.90 -4.48 -0.88
C TRP A 222 -2.31 -5.90 -0.82
N ASP A 223 -2.92 -6.89 -1.48
CA ASP A 223 -2.48 -8.30 -1.48
C ASP A 223 -1.72 -8.71 -2.75
N GLN A 224 -1.77 -7.90 -3.82
CA GLN A 224 -1.19 -8.28 -5.11
C GLN A 224 -0.50 -7.10 -5.79
N LYS A 225 0.80 -7.26 -6.12
CA LYS A 225 1.70 -6.22 -6.67
C LYS A 225 2.04 -6.39 -8.14
N ILE A 226 1.57 -7.46 -8.80
CA ILE A 226 2.05 -7.91 -10.12
C ILE A 226 2.10 -6.79 -11.17
N SER A 227 1.02 -6.03 -11.35
CA SER A 227 1.02 -4.96 -12.36
C SER A 227 1.88 -3.77 -11.96
N GLY A 228 1.97 -3.48 -10.65
CA GLY A 228 2.83 -2.43 -10.11
C GLY A 228 4.31 -2.75 -10.31
N LEU A 229 4.76 -3.94 -9.90
CA LEU A 229 6.15 -4.36 -10.04
C LEU A 229 6.58 -4.47 -11.51
N GLN A 230 5.68 -4.88 -12.42
CA GLN A 230 5.98 -4.95 -13.86
C GLN A 230 6.21 -3.56 -14.46
N ILE A 231 5.42 -2.56 -14.05
CA ILE A 231 5.63 -1.17 -14.45
C ILE A 231 6.97 -0.65 -13.93
N LEU A 232 7.29 -0.90 -12.65
CA LEU A 232 8.56 -0.44 -12.09
C LEU A 232 9.77 -1.12 -12.75
N LEU A 233 9.70 -2.42 -13.04
CA LEU A 233 10.73 -3.14 -13.78
C LEU A 233 10.87 -2.64 -15.22
N ALA A 234 9.76 -2.33 -15.90
CA ALA A 234 9.78 -1.71 -17.22
C ALA A 234 10.47 -0.34 -17.19
N LYS A 235 10.20 0.48 -16.17
CA LYS A 235 10.84 1.79 -15.96
C LYS A 235 12.34 1.66 -15.66
N ALA A 236 12.71 0.69 -14.82
CA ALA A 236 14.09 0.46 -14.40
C ALA A 236 14.99 -0.09 -15.52
N THR A 237 14.45 -0.95 -16.38
CA THR A 237 15.25 -1.76 -17.32
C THR A 237 15.01 -1.42 -18.79
N SER A 238 13.91 -0.73 -19.10
CA SER A 238 13.41 -0.54 -20.46
C SER A 238 13.12 -1.82 -21.25
N LYS A 239 13.17 -3.02 -20.62
CA LYS A 239 12.94 -4.30 -21.29
C LYS A 239 11.51 -4.39 -21.81
N GLN A 240 11.37 -4.77 -23.08
CA GLN A 240 10.08 -4.88 -23.74
C GLN A 240 9.15 -5.91 -23.07
N ALA A 241 9.71 -7.01 -22.56
CA ALA A 241 8.94 -8.05 -21.88
C ALA A 241 8.08 -7.52 -20.72
N TYR A 242 8.56 -6.54 -19.95
CA TYR A 242 7.78 -5.93 -18.86
C TYR A 242 6.74 -4.93 -19.39
N LYS A 243 7.09 -4.16 -20.44
CA LYS A 243 6.16 -3.26 -21.13
C LYS A 243 4.98 -4.02 -21.73
N ASP A 244 5.23 -5.19 -22.32
CA ASP A 244 4.21 -6.06 -22.89
C ASP A 244 3.23 -6.56 -21.82
N LYS A 245 3.71 -6.85 -20.60
CA LYS A 245 2.84 -7.23 -19.47
C LYS A 245 1.97 -6.06 -19.00
N ALA A 246 2.54 -4.86 -18.88
CA ALA A 246 1.77 -3.66 -18.56
C ALA A 246 0.71 -3.36 -19.64
N GLN A 247 1.09 -3.47 -20.92
CA GLN A 247 0.16 -3.32 -22.05
C GLN A 247 -0.93 -4.39 -22.04
N GLY A 248 -0.59 -5.65 -21.74
CA GLY A 248 -1.56 -6.74 -21.65
C GLY A 248 -2.61 -6.50 -20.57
N TYR A 249 -2.17 -6.14 -19.36
CA TYR A 249 -3.07 -5.80 -18.25
C TYR A 249 -3.96 -4.60 -18.58
N CYS A 250 -3.37 -3.47 -19.02
CA CYS A 250 -4.15 -2.27 -19.31
C CYS A 250 -5.02 -2.43 -20.56
N GLY A 251 -4.59 -3.21 -21.55
CA GLY A 251 -5.42 -3.62 -22.67
C GLY A 251 -6.67 -4.36 -22.18
N TYR A 252 -6.49 -5.41 -21.38
CA TYR A 252 -7.60 -6.20 -20.83
C TYR A 252 -8.55 -5.36 -19.96
N ILE A 253 -8.01 -4.58 -19.01
CA ILE A 253 -8.85 -3.84 -18.06
C ILE A 253 -9.70 -2.76 -18.75
N THR A 254 -9.14 -2.14 -19.79
CA THR A 254 -9.82 -1.07 -20.53
C THR A 254 -10.88 -1.63 -21.48
N THR A 255 -10.64 -2.78 -22.12
CA THR A 255 -11.53 -3.30 -23.18
C THR A 255 -12.43 -4.46 -22.73
N SER A 256 -11.88 -5.46 -22.07
CA SER A 256 -12.54 -6.75 -21.83
C SER A 256 -13.10 -6.92 -20.42
N GLN A 257 -12.48 -6.31 -19.41
CA GLN A 257 -12.98 -6.41 -18.02
C GLN A 257 -14.43 -5.93 -17.93
N GLN A 258 -15.23 -6.66 -17.14
CA GLN A 258 -16.62 -6.32 -16.84
C GLN A 258 -16.72 -4.87 -16.35
N LYS A 259 -17.74 -4.17 -16.87
CA LYS A 259 -18.07 -2.80 -16.46
C LYS A 259 -19.53 -2.74 -16.03
N THR A 260 -19.83 -1.85 -15.10
CA THR A 260 -21.21 -1.45 -14.83
C THR A 260 -21.81 -0.79 -16.10
N PRO A 261 -23.15 -0.72 -16.24
CA PRO A 261 -23.79 -0.03 -17.37
C PRO A 261 -23.35 1.44 -17.52
N LYS A 262 -22.92 2.08 -16.42
CA LYS A 262 -22.41 3.46 -16.40
C LYS A 262 -20.88 3.58 -16.58
N GLY A 263 -20.18 2.47 -16.85
CA GLY A 263 -18.78 2.48 -17.30
C GLY A 263 -17.70 2.39 -16.23
N LEU A 264 -18.04 2.19 -14.96
CA LEU A 264 -17.09 1.78 -13.92
C LEU A 264 -16.60 0.36 -14.21
N VAL A 265 -15.30 0.14 -14.19
CA VAL A 265 -14.70 -1.20 -14.19
C VAL A 265 -15.05 -1.91 -12.89
N TYR A 266 -15.67 -3.08 -13.02
CA TYR A 266 -16.12 -3.90 -11.89
C TYR A 266 -15.24 -5.15 -11.80
N ILE A 267 -14.29 -5.15 -10.86
CA ILE A 267 -13.33 -6.25 -10.66
C ILE A 267 -13.83 -7.18 -9.55
N ASP A 268 -14.23 -6.61 -8.42
CA ASP A 268 -14.66 -7.33 -7.23
C ASP A 268 -15.76 -6.53 -6.51
N GLN A 269 -16.60 -7.21 -5.75
CA GLN A 269 -17.64 -6.57 -4.92
C GLN A 269 -17.05 -5.79 -3.74
N TRP A 270 -15.91 -6.23 -3.19
CA TRP A 270 -15.22 -5.61 -2.06
C TRP A 270 -14.33 -4.47 -2.52
N GLY A 271 -14.79 -3.24 -2.27
CA GLY A 271 -14.05 -2.04 -2.64
C GLY A 271 -13.95 -1.88 -4.16
N SER A 272 -15.07 -2.05 -4.88
CA SER A 272 -15.14 -1.92 -6.33
C SER A 272 -14.54 -0.60 -6.86
N LEU A 273 -14.80 0.52 -6.17
CA LEU A 273 -14.22 1.83 -6.50
C LEU A 273 -12.70 1.86 -6.26
N ARG A 274 -12.21 1.23 -5.17
CA ARG A 274 -10.77 1.06 -4.93
C ARG A 274 -10.12 0.27 -6.06
N MET A 275 -10.75 -0.83 -6.50
CA MET A 275 -10.23 -1.64 -7.60
C MET A 275 -10.15 -0.84 -8.91
N ALA A 276 -11.18 -0.06 -9.23
CA ALA A 276 -11.18 0.82 -10.39
C ALA A 276 -10.13 1.94 -10.31
N ALA A 277 -9.95 2.56 -9.15
CA ALA A 277 -8.94 3.58 -8.91
C ALA A 277 -7.52 3.01 -9.03
N ASN A 278 -7.27 1.81 -8.51
CA ASN A 278 -6.00 1.13 -8.63
C ASN A 278 -5.67 0.80 -10.10
N ALA A 279 -6.63 0.28 -10.85
CA ALA A 279 -6.48 0.04 -12.28
C ALA A 279 -6.20 1.34 -13.06
N ALA A 280 -6.91 2.43 -12.73
CA ALA A 280 -6.70 3.74 -13.30
C ALA A 280 -5.27 4.25 -13.04
N PHE A 281 -4.78 4.11 -11.82
CA PHE A 281 -3.42 4.49 -11.44
C PHE A 281 -2.36 3.69 -12.22
N ILE A 282 -2.49 2.36 -12.26
CA ILE A 282 -1.58 1.50 -13.02
C ILE A 282 -1.57 1.85 -14.51
N CYS A 283 -2.73 2.11 -15.12
CA CYS A 283 -2.75 2.48 -16.54
C CYS A 283 -2.26 3.91 -16.80
N ALA A 284 -2.41 4.84 -15.86
CA ALA A 284 -1.74 6.13 -15.93
C ALA A 284 -0.20 5.97 -15.88
N GLN A 285 0.31 5.10 -15.01
CA GLN A 285 1.74 4.80 -14.95
C GLN A 285 2.25 4.12 -16.24
N ALA A 286 1.46 3.22 -16.84
CA ALA A 286 1.80 2.65 -18.15
C ALA A 286 1.81 3.71 -19.27
N ALA A 287 0.90 4.71 -19.21
CA ALA A 287 0.90 5.83 -20.13
C ALA A 287 2.18 6.67 -20.03
N ASP A 288 2.73 6.83 -18.83
CA ASP A 288 4.00 7.55 -18.62
C ASP A 288 5.21 6.79 -19.17
N LEU A 289 5.10 5.48 -19.40
CA LEU A 289 6.06 4.67 -20.17
C LEU A 289 5.87 4.79 -21.70
N GLY A 290 4.91 5.59 -22.16
CA GLY A 290 4.58 5.77 -23.58
C GLY A 290 3.63 4.70 -24.14
N ILE A 291 3.07 3.82 -23.30
CA ILE A 291 2.20 2.73 -23.75
C ILE A 291 0.77 3.26 -23.90
N ASN A 292 0.26 3.34 -25.13
CA ASN A 292 -1.12 3.78 -25.44
C ASN A 292 -1.55 5.04 -24.65
N ALA A 293 -0.64 6.01 -24.52
CA ALA A 293 -0.70 7.01 -23.44
C ALA A 293 -2.01 7.82 -23.41
N ALA A 294 -2.51 8.26 -24.57
CA ALA A 294 -3.75 9.01 -24.67
C ALA A 294 -4.96 8.17 -24.18
N SER A 295 -5.08 6.94 -24.67
CA SER A 295 -6.19 6.03 -24.31
C SER A 295 -6.18 5.64 -22.84
N TYR A 296 -4.99 5.34 -22.29
CA TYR A 296 -4.88 4.94 -20.89
C TYR A 296 -5.08 6.11 -19.91
N ARG A 297 -4.63 7.32 -20.25
CA ARG A 297 -4.98 8.53 -19.47
C ARG A 297 -6.47 8.85 -19.55
N ALA A 298 -7.08 8.73 -20.72
CA ALA A 298 -8.52 8.93 -20.87
C ALA A 298 -9.34 7.91 -20.07
N PHE A 299 -8.92 6.64 -20.07
CA PHE A 299 -9.51 5.61 -19.22
C PHE A 299 -9.36 5.94 -17.73
N ALA A 300 -8.14 6.28 -17.29
CA ALA A 300 -7.88 6.62 -15.90
C ALA A 300 -8.76 7.78 -15.44
N LYS A 301 -8.84 8.85 -16.24
CA LYS A 301 -9.72 9.99 -16.00
C LYS A 301 -11.18 9.55 -15.85
N LYS A 302 -11.70 8.73 -16.78
CA LYS A 302 -13.08 8.23 -16.73
C LYS A 302 -13.40 7.46 -15.44
N GLN A 303 -12.47 6.64 -14.94
CA GLN A 303 -12.69 5.93 -13.68
C GLN A 303 -12.71 6.88 -12.48
N ILE A 304 -11.81 7.88 -12.45
CA ILE A 304 -11.79 8.89 -11.40
C ILE A 304 -13.05 9.78 -11.48
N ASP A 305 -13.46 10.24 -12.66
CA ASP A 305 -14.67 11.04 -12.84
C ASP A 305 -15.93 10.28 -12.39
N TYR A 306 -16.01 8.96 -12.63
CA TYR A 306 -17.08 8.12 -12.09
C TYR A 306 -17.14 8.20 -10.56
N ILE A 307 -15.98 8.06 -9.89
CA ILE A 307 -15.86 8.13 -8.43
C ILE A 307 -16.28 9.52 -7.93
N LEU A 308 -15.97 10.58 -8.69
CA LEU A 308 -16.25 11.96 -8.33
C LEU A 308 -17.69 12.41 -8.62
N GLY A 309 -18.40 11.81 -9.58
CA GLY A 309 -19.77 12.22 -9.86
C GLY A 309 -20.44 11.77 -11.15
N ASP A 310 -19.70 11.34 -12.18
CA ASP A 310 -20.24 11.12 -13.53
C ASP A 310 -21.36 10.08 -13.59
N ALA A 311 -21.43 9.19 -12.60
CA ALA A 311 -22.50 8.21 -12.47
C ALA A 311 -23.84 8.80 -11.93
N GLY A 312 -23.90 10.09 -11.64
CA GLY A 312 -25.05 10.81 -11.10
C GLY A 312 -24.95 11.19 -9.62
N ARG A 313 -23.93 10.70 -8.92
CA ARG A 313 -23.57 11.13 -7.56
C ARG A 313 -22.08 10.89 -7.31
N SER A 314 -21.52 11.63 -6.35
CA SER A 314 -20.18 11.41 -5.82
C SER A 314 -20.15 10.16 -4.95
N TYR A 315 -19.02 9.47 -4.95
CA TYR A 315 -18.70 8.40 -4.02
C TYR A 315 -17.58 8.78 -3.04
N VAL A 316 -17.20 10.07 -3.02
CA VAL A 316 -16.22 10.64 -2.08
C VAL A 316 -16.97 11.40 -0.99
N ILE A 317 -16.81 10.97 0.25
CA ILE A 317 -17.47 11.57 1.43
C ILE A 317 -17.14 13.07 1.49
N GLY A 318 -18.16 13.90 1.69
CA GLY A 318 -17.99 15.35 1.82
C GLY A 318 -17.65 16.09 0.53
N TYR A 319 -17.73 15.44 -0.63
CA TYR A 319 -17.39 16.05 -1.93
C TYR A 319 -18.49 15.84 -2.97
N GLY A 320 -18.72 16.84 -3.82
CA GLY A 320 -19.55 16.71 -5.03
C GLY A 320 -21.05 16.55 -4.76
N ASN A 321 -21.77 16.02 -5.77
CA ASN A 321 -23.22 15.89 -5.72
C ASN A 321 -23.67 14.64 -4.94
N ASN A 322 -24.52 14.79 -3.93
CA ASN A 322 -25.12 13.70 -3.15
C ASN A 322 -24.11 12.61 -2.69
N PRO A 323 -23.03 12.98 -1.98
CA PRO A 323 -22.02 12.03 -1.51
C PRO A 323 -22.57 11.07 -0.45
N PRO A 324 -21.87 9.96 -0.16
CA PRO A 324 -22.20 9.11 0.98
C PRO A 324 -22.08 9.89 2.28
N THR A 325 -23.13 9.81 3.12
CA THR A 325 -23.19 10.48 4.43
C THR A 325 -23.16 9.51 5.62
N HIS A 326 -23.27 8.21 5.36
CA HIS A 326 -23.25 7.15 6.37
C HIS A 326 -22.15 6.14 6.06
N PRO A 327 -20.87 6.55 6.05
CA PRO A 327 -19.77 5.60 5.90
C PRO A 327 -19.76 4.65 7.10
N HIS A 328 -19.40 3.39 6.86
CA HIS A 328 -19.17 2.42 7.92
C HIS A 328 -17.86 2.77 8.66
N HIS A 329 -17.93 3.78 9.53
CA HIS A 329 -16.77 4.37 10.17
C HIS A 329 -17.12 4.91 11.56
N ARG A 330 -16.59 4.24 12.60
CA ARG A 330 -16.94 4.49 14.01
C ARG A 330 -16.73 5.94 14.41
N SER A 331 -15.52 6.46 14.22
CA SER A 331 -15.16 7.75 14.83
C SER A 331 -15.95 8.91 14.24
N SER A 332 -16.26 8.88 12.94
CA SER A 332 -17.03 9.95 12.29
C SER A 332 -18.53 9.88 12.56
N SER A 333 -19.01 8.75 13.08
CA SER A 333 -20.41 8.60 13.49
C SER A 333 -20.70 9.18 14.88
N CYS A 334 -19.65 9.46 15.66
CA CYS A 334 -19.77 9.95 17.02
C CYS A 334 -20.07 11.46 17.08
N PRO A 335 -20.89 11.91 18.04
CA PRO A 335 -21.25 13.32 18.21
C PRO A 335 -20.13 14.17 18.81
#